data_AF-B1PBA8-F1
#
_entry.id   AF-B1PBA8-F1
#
_cell.length_a   1.000
_cell.length_b   1.000
_cell.length_c   1.000
_cell.angle_alpha   90.00
_cell.angle_beta   90.00
_cell.angle_gamma   90.00
#
_symmetry.space_group_name_H-M   'P 1'
#
loop_
_entity.id
_entity.type
_entity.pdbx_description
1 polymer ?
#
loop_
_entity_poly.entity_id
_entity_poly.type
_entity_poly.pdbx_seq_one_letter_code
_entity_poly.pdbx_strand_id
1 'polypeptide(L)'
;KITTPPLRDFSLWERTGLKDFLKTTKQSFDMGVNAQYKKNKDRHTISFPLGAIYDILSPDLNTLRQRFEKGRDKTFDFLTKSYNEAKVEFEKYKVETSINKLPRTLRIPGFYVPMLNIEVSPFTAELPAFGYVIPKEMSTPGFTIPGIGFSMPSYTLVLPSLQFPVLHVPRSLRKLTLPVIKILRPPDYIPIPAMGNLTYDFSFKSSVITLNTNAGLYNQSDIVAHFKSSSFSVIDA
;
A
#
# COMPACT_ATOMS: atom_id res chain seq x y z
N LYS A 1 -2.50 -3.78 13.60
CA LYS A 1 -1.13 -3.32 13.92
C LYS A 1 -0.55 -4.34 14.90
N ILE A 2 0.41 -5.16 14.49
CA ILE A 2 1.02 -6.15 15.39
C ILE A 2 2.05 -5.39 16.23
N THR A 3 1.77 -5.25 17.52
CA THR A 3 2.65 -4.57 18.47
C THR A 3 3.46 -5.63 19.18
N THR A 4 4.72 -5.82 18.79
CA THR A 4 5.61 -6.76 19.47
C THR A 4 6.07 -6.13 20.79
N PRO A 5 5.80 -6.75 21.96
CA PRO A 5 6.18 -6.17 23.24
C PRO A 5 7.71 -6.17 23.41
N PRO A 6 8.27 -5.18 24.14
CA PRO A 6 9.69 -5.14 24.42
C PRO A 6 10.08 -6.30 25.36
N LEU A 7 11.01 -7.16 24.92
CA LEU A 7 11.61 -8.19 25.75
C LEU A 7 12.53 -7.54 26.79
N ARG A 8 12.18 -7.65 28.07
CA ARG A 8 13.02 -7.26 29.21
C ARG A 8 13.41 -8.52 29.99
N ASP A 9 14.63 -8.55 30.50
CA ASP A 9 15.15 -9.59 31.41
C ASP A 9 15.14 -11.03 30.85
N PHE A 10 15.39 -11.19 29.55
CA PHE A 10 15.48 -12.52 28.93
C PHE A 10 16.86 -13.15 29.12
N SER A 11 17.00 -14.03 30.11
CA SER A 11 18.22 -14.83 30.32
C SER A 11 18.32 -15.95 29.29
N LEU A 12 19.25 -15.84 28.35
CA LEU A 12 19.54 -16.91 27.39
C LEU A 12 19.97 -18.19 28.11
N TRP A 13 20.75 -18.08 29.19
CA TRP A 13 21.23 -19.20 29.99
C TRP A 13 20.09 -20.10 30.51
N GLU A 14 19.08 -19.48 31.12
CA GLU A 14 17.94 -20.20 31.71
C GLU A 14 16.87 -20.56 30.67
N ARG A 15 16.71 -19.77 29.60
CA ARG A 15 15.57 -19.91 28.65
C ARG A 15 15.87 -20.72 27.40
N THR A 16 17.15 -20.93 27.05
CA THR A 16 17.53 -21.63 25.81
C THR A 16 18.10 -23.03 26.05
N GLY A 17 18.08 -23.52 27.30
CA GLY A 17 18.64 -24.81 27.67
C GLY A 17 20.18 -24.85 27.75
N LEU A 18 20.86 -23.71 27.53
CA LEU A 18 22.33 -23.62 27.61
C LEU A 18 22.89 -24.09 28.96
N LYS A 19 22.12 -23.91 30.04
CA LYS A 19 22.46 -24.42 31.38
C LYS A 19 22.62 -25.94 31.46
N ASP A 20 21.91 -26.68 30.59
CA ASP A 20 21.96 -28.14 30.56
C ASP A 20 23.14 -28.63 29.68
N PHE A 21 23.58 -27.82 28.71
CA PHE A 21 24.67 -28.15 27.80
C PHE A 21 26.05 -27.62 28.23
N LEU A 22 26.09 -26.57 29.04
CA LEU A 22 27.32 -25.88 29.47
C LEU A 22 27.47 -25.98 30.99
N LYS A 23 28.70 -26.18 31.47
CA LYS A 23 28.99 -26.34 32.90
C LYS A 23 28.98 -25.01 33.66
N THR A 24 29.34 -23.92 33.01
CA THR A 24 29.36 -22.57 33.58
C THR A 24 29.04 -21.50 32.53
N THR A 25 28.63 -20.31 32.96
CA THR A 25 28.50 -19.13 32.10
C THR A 25 29.85 -18.53 31.71
N LYS A 26 30.94 -18.91 32.39
CA LYS A 26 32.32 -18.46 32.12
C LYS A 26 33.11 -19.50 31.32
N GLN A 27 32.58 -19.97 30.20
CA GLN A 27 33.29 -20.88 29.30
C GLN A 27 33.10 -20.50 27.84
N SER A 28 34.09 -20.83 27.01
CA SER A 28 34.01 -20.67 25.56
C SER A 28 33.44 -21.93 24.91
N PHE A 29 32.66 -21.75 23.86
CA PHE A 29 32.18 -22.82 22.99
C PHE A 29 32.19 -22.31 21.55
N ASP A 30 32.38 -23.23 20.61
CA ASP A 30 32.28 -22.95 19.19
C ASP A 30 30.90 -23.40 18.70
N MET A 31 30.21 -22.51 17.99
CA MET A 31 28.91 -22.80 17.40
C MET A 31 28.89 -22.37 15.94
N GLY A 32 28.45 -23.28 15.08
CA GLY A 32 28.28 -23.08 13.65
C GLY A 32 26.87 -23.47 13.25
N VAL A 33 26.20 -22.59 12.51
CA VAL A 33 24.89 -22.86 11.91
C VAL A 33 24.96 -22.46 10.44
N ASN A 34 24.69 -23.42 9.56
CA ASN A 34 24.60 -23.19 8.14
C ASN A 34 23.24 -23.67 7.64
N ALA A 35 22.39 -22.73 7.26
CA ALA A 35 21.10 -23.00 6.66
C ALA A 35 21.12 -22.50 5.21
N GLN A 36 20.92 -23.41 4.26
CA GLN A 36 20.89 -23.09 2.83
C GLN A 36 19.57 -23.56 2.22
N TYR A 37 18.92 -22.67 1.49
CA TYR A 37 17.75 -22.99 0.67
C TYR A 37 18.07 -22.77 -0.80
N LYS A 38 18.12 -23.84 -1.58
CA LYS A 38 18.31 -23.80 -3.03
C LYS A 38 16.96 -23.89 -3.72
N LYS A 39 16.45 -22.74 -4.17
CA LYS A 39 15.17 -22.64 -4.88
C LYS A 39 15.16 -23.53 -6.14
N ASN A 40 14.07 -24.27 -6.35
CA ASN A 40 13.87 -25.02 -7.59
C ASN A 40 13.43 -24.07 -8.73
N LYS A 41 13.99 -24.28 -9.92
CA LYS A 41 13.62 -23.55 -11.15
C LYS A 41 12.38 -24.15 -11.81
N ASP A 42 12.08 -25.41 -11.51
CA ASP A 42 10.92 -26.12 -12.03
C ASP A 42 9.62 -25.53 -11.45
N ARG A 43 8.57 -25.59 -12.27
CA ARG A 43 7.26 -25.04 -11.92
C ARG A 43 6.20 -26.07 -12.28
N HIS A 44 5.26 -26.27 -11.36
CA HIS A 44 4.05 -27.02 -11.63
C HIS A 44 3.00 -26.06 -12.18
N THR A 45 2.29 -26.48 -13.22
CA THR A 45 1.22 -25.69 -13.82
C THR A 45 -0.11 -26.22 -13.33
N ILE A 46 -0.90 -25.38 -12.67
CA ILE A 46 -2.32 -25.68 -12.43
C ILE A 46 -3.10 -25.08 -13.59
N SER A 47 -3.85 -25.92 -14.32
CA SER A 47 -4.76 -25.45 -15.36
C SER A 47 -5.84 -24.58 -14.72
N PHE A 48 -5.90 -23.31 -15.13
CA PHE A 48 -6.95 -22.40 -14.70
C PHE A 48 -7.37 -21.59 -15.92
N PRO A 49 -8.65 -21.57 -16.30
CA PRO A 49 -9.11 -20.97 -17.55
C PRO A 49 -9.13 -19.44 -17.50
N LEU A 50 -7.98 -18.81 -17.21
CA LEU A 50 -7.79 -17.36 -17.17
C LEU A 50 -8.04 -16.73 -18.54
N GLY A 51 -7.73 -17.44 -19.62
CA GLY A 51 -7.99 -17.03 -21.00
C GLY A 51 -9.49 -16.95 -21.29
N ALA A 52 -10.30 -17.91 -20.83
CA ALA A 52 -11.76 -17.84 -21.00
C ALA A 52 -12.37 -16.68 -20.19
N ILE A 53 -11.90 -16.46 -18.96
CA ILE A 53 -12.32 -15.31 -18.14
C ILE A 53 -11.92 -13.99 -18.83
N TYR A 54 -10.72 -13.94 -19.39
CA TYR A 54 -10.28 -12.81 -20.20
C TYR A 54 -11.17 -12.62 -21.43
N ASP A 55 -11.48 -13.67 -22.19
CA ASP A 55 -12.29 -13.57 -23.40
C ASP A 55 -13.71 -13.06 -23.11
N ILE A 56 -14.23 -13.30 -21.90
CA ILE A 56 -15.53 -12.76 -21.44
C ILE A 56 -15.42 -11.27 -21.05
N LEU A 57 -14.30 -10.85 -20.44
CA LEU A 57 -14.12 -9.48 -19.92
C LEU A 57 -13.50 -8.51 -20.93
N SER A 58 -12.70 -9.02 -21.86
CA SER A 58 -12.01 -8.27 -22.92
C SER A 58 -12.91 -7.60 -23.98
N PRO A 59 -14.10 -8.13 -24.36
CA PRO A 59 -14.78 -7.66 -25.57
C PRO A 59 -15.30 -6.22 -25.51
N ASP A 60 -15.29 -5.57 -24.35
CA ASP A 60 -16.07 -4.35 -24.17
C ASP A 60 -15.24 -3.09 -23.88
N LEU A 61 -13.96 -3.06 -24.28
CA LEU A 61 -13.16 -1.83 -24.24
C LEU A 61 -13.80 -0.70 -25.07
N ASN A 62 -14.44 -1.03 -26.18
CA ASN A 62 -15.13 -0.05 -27.02
C ASN A 62 -16.40 0.50 -26.35
N THR A 63 -17.21 -0.34 -25.69
CA THR A 63 -18.38 0.17 -24.96
C THR A 63 -17.98 0.91 -23.69
N LEU A 64 -16.88 0.51 -23.05
CA LEU A 64 -16.33 1.21 -21.90
C LEU A 64 -15.86 2.61 -22.30
N ARG A 65 -15.21 2.74 -23.47
CA ARG A 65 -14.88 4.04 -24.07
C ARG A 65 -16.14 4.86 -24.36
N GLN A 66 -17.15 4.27 -25.00
CA GLN A 66 -18.40 4.98 -25.30
C GLN A 66 -19.17 5.40 -24.02
N ARG A 67 -19.21 4.55 -22.99
CA ARG A 67 -19.83 4.85 -21.70
C ARG A 67 -19.09 5.96 -20.97
N PHE A 68 -17.75 5.94 -21.02
CA PHE A 68 -16.92 7.00 -20.46
C PHE A 68 -17.13 8.33 -21.18
N GLU A 69 -17.11 8.35 -22.51
CA GLU A 69 -17.36 9.56 -23.31
C GLU A 69 -18.76 10.13 -23.05
N LYS A 70 -19.79 9.27 -23.04
CA LYS A 70 -21.17 9.65 -22.71
C LYS A 70 -21.31 10.19 -21.28
N GLY A 71 -20.62 9.57 -20.31
CA GLY A 71 -20.58 10.02 -18.92
C GLY A 71 -19.91 11.38 -18.78
N ARG A 72 -18.73 11.54 -19.39
CA ARG A 72 -17.95 12.79 -19.44
C ARG A 72 -18.77 13.93 -20.01
N ASP A 73 -19.44 13.73 -21.14
CA ASP A 73 -20.22 14.79 -21.80
C ASP A 73 -21.42 15.22 -20.93
N LYS A 74 -22.11 14.25 -20.30
CA LYS A 74 -23.19 14.55 -19.34
C LYS A 74 -22.70 15.32 -18.12
N THR A 75 -21.57 14.92 -17.53
CA THR A 75 -20.99 15.62 -16.38
C THR A 75 -20.54 17.02 -16.77
N PHE A 76 -19.94 17.18 -17.95
CA PHE A 76 -19.55 18.49 -18.46
C PHE A 76 -20.76 19.41 -18.65
N ASP A 77 -21.84 18.92 -19.24
CA ASP A 77 -23.06 19.70 -19.46
C ASP A 77 -23.73 20.09 -18.14
N PHE A 78 -23.76 19.18 -17.16
CA PHE A 78 -24.24 19.46 -15.81
C PHE A 78 -23.41 20.55 -15.12
N LEU A 79 -22.07 20.43 -15.14
CA LEU A 79 -21.15 21.43 -14.56
C LEU A 79 -21.29 22.78 -15.26
N THR A 80 -21.43 22.79 -16.58
CA THR A 80 -21.60 24.02 -17.38
C THR A 80 -22.93 24.70 -17.07
N LYS A 81 -24.02 23.93 -16.98
CA LYS A 81 -25.34 24.47 -16.63
C LYS A 81 -25.34 25.07 -15.23
N SER A 82 -24.85 24.30 -14.24
CA SER A 82 -24.75 24.75 -12.85
C SER A 82 -23.87 25.99 -12.71
N TYR A 83 -22.76 26.07 -13.46
CA TYR A 83 -21.93 27.26 -13.51
C TYR A 83 -22.66 28.48 -14.09
N ASN A 84 -23.32 28.33 -15.24
CA ASN A 84 -24.01 29.46 -15.87
C ASN A 84 -25.12 30.01 -14.96
N GLU A 85 -25.83 29.13 -14.25
CA GLU A 85 -26.86 29.48 -13.26
C GLU A 85 -26.26 30.26 -12.08
N ALA A 86 -25.18 29.75 -11.48
CA ALA A 86 -24.47 30.42 -10.39
C ALA A 86 -23.83 31.75 -10.82
N LYS A 87 -23.32 31.83 -12.06
CA LYS A 87 -22.75 33.06 -12.63
C LYS A 87 -23.80 34.16 -12.75
N VAL A 88 -25.01 33.84 -13.20
CA VAL A 88 -26.12 34.80 -13.31
C VAL A 88 -26.53 35.34 -11.95
N GLU A 89 -26.54 34.51 -10.90
CA GLU A 89 -26.79 34.99 -9.54
C GLU A 89 -25.63 35.84 -9.01
N PHE A 90 -24.39 35.47 -9.29
CA PHE A 90 -23.21 36.19 -8.84
C PHE A 90 -23.07 37.58 -9.46
N GLU A 91 -23.34 37.73 -10.76
CA GLU A 91 -23.29 39.03 -11.46
C GLU A 91 -24.31 40.03 -10.88
N LYS A 92 -25.41 39.57 -10.27
CA LYS A 92 -26.36 40.45 -9.56
C LYS A 92 -25.75 41.14 -8.34
N TYR A 93 -24.68 40.61 -7.76
CA TYR A 93 -24.11 41.09 -6.48
C TYR A 93 -22.79 41.88 -6.61
N LYS A 94 -22.33 42.23 -7.83
CA LYS A 94 -21.15 43.08 -8.13
C LYS A 94 -19.94 42.81 -7.21
N VAL A 95 -19.38 41.62 -7.34
CA VAL A 95 -18.23 41.18 -6.55
C VAL A 95 -16.94 41.20 -7.40
N GLU A 96 -15.92 41.93 -6.94
CA GLU A 96 -14.62 42.08 -7.61
C GLU A 96 -13.77 40.78 -7.61
N THR A 97 -13.01 40.59 -8.69
CA THR A 97 -12.38 39.32 -9.09
C THR A 97 -10.94 39.20 -8.57
N SER A 98 -10.72 38.39 -7.52
CA SER A 98 -9.38 38.07 -7.00
C SER A 98 -9.04 36.56 -7.05
N ILE A 99 -9.00 35.96 -8.26
CA ILE A 99 -8.88 34.49 -8.44
C ILE A 99 -7.64 34.08 -9.27
N ASN A 100 -6.70 34.99 -9.52
CA ASN A 100 -5.61 34.75 -10.48
C ASN A 100 -4.34 34.08 -9.93
N LYS A 101 -4.34 33.46 -8.72
CA LYS A 101 -3.08 33.03 -8.07
C LYS A 101 -2.83 31.53 -7.86
N LEU A 102 -3.74 30.61 -8.19
CA LEU A 102 -3.47 29.16 -8.02
C LEU A 102 -3.12 28.42 -9.34
N PRO A 103 -2.22 27.40 -9.29
CA PRO A 103 -1.87 26.59 -10.45
C PRO A 103 -3.10 25.86 -11.01
N ARG A 104 -3.31 25.97 -12.33
CA ARG A 104 -4.56 25.55 -13.02
C ARG A 104 -4.47 24.16 -13.68
N THR A 105 -3.30 23.54 -13.68
CA THR A 105 -3.02 22.31 -14.44
C THR A 105 -2.48 21.22 -13.53
N LEU A 106 -3.15 20.07 -13.52
CA LEU A 106 -2.66 18.83 -12.92
C LEU A 106 -2.09 17.94 -14.02
N ARG A 107 -0.80 17.65 -13.93
CA ARG A 107 -0.13 16.67 -14.81
C ARG A 107 -0.04 15.36 -14.06
N ILE A 108 -0.69 14.33 -14.59
CA ILE A 108 -0.58 12.97 -14.07
C ILE A 108 0.47 12.26 -14.92
N PRO A 109 1.62 11.87 -14.33
CA PRO A 109 2.65 11.14 -15.05
C PRO A 109 2.15 9.75 -15.42
N GLY A 110 2.65 9.22 -16.53
CA GLY A 110 2.38 7.84 -16.91
C GLY A 110 3.08 6.87 -15.96
N PHE A 111 2.47 5.72 -15.70
CA PHE A 111 3.03 4.70 -14.83
C PHE A 111 2.74 3.30 -15.34
N TYR A 112 3.64 2.38 -15.01
CA TYR A 112 3.59 0.98 -15.39
C TYR A 112 3.48 0.10 -14.14
N VAL A 113 2.51 -0.82 -14.13
CA VAL A 113 2.31 -1.78 -13.04
C VAL A 113 2.79 -3.16 -13.51
N PRO A 114 3.98 -3.64 -13.08
CA PRO A 114 4.62 -4.85 -13.62
C PRO A 114 3.82 -6.15 -13.42
N MET A 115 3.07 -6.25 -12.32
CA MET A 115 2.31 -7.47 -11.99
C MET A 115 1.11 -7.68 -12.93
N LEU A 116 0.54 -6.59 -13.45
CA LEU A 116 -0.70 -6.60 -14.22
C LEU A 116 -0.50 -6.18 -15.69
N ASN A 117 0.72 -5.84 -16.11
CA ASN A 117 1.02 -5.27 -17.43
C ASN A 117 0.11 -4.09 -17.82
N ILE A 118 -0.24 -3.25 -16.84
CA ILE A 118 -1.03 -2.05 -17.07
C ILE A 118 -0.06 -0.89 -17.32
N GLU A 119 -0.14 -0.31 -18.51
CA GLU A 119 0.58 0.90 -18.90
C GLU A 119 -0.41 2.05 -19.01
N VAL A 120 -0.24 3.09 -18.19
CA VAL A 120 -1.07 4.30 -18.20
C VAL A 120 -0.28 5.43 -18.83
N SER A 121 -0.77 6.00 -19.93
CA SER A 121 -0.12 7.13 -20.60
C SER A 121 -0.26 8.44 -19.80
N PRO A 122 0.74 9.34 -19.85
CA PRO A 122 0.66 10.63 -19.18
C PRO A 122 -0.50 11.47 -19.71
N PHE A 123 -1.21 12.18 -18.84
CA PHE A 123 -2.26 13.11 -19.26
C PHE A 123 -2.27 14.39 -18.42
N THR A 124 -2.76 15.46 -19.02
CA THR A 124 -2.86 16.79 -18.39
C THR A 124 -4.33 17.17 -18.29
N ALA A 125 -4.78 17.51 -17.08
CA ALA A 125 -6.15 17.95 -16.83
C ALA A 125 -6.13 19.30 -16.10
N GLU A 126 -7.04 20.19 -16.47
CA GLU A 126 -7.23 21.47 -15.79
C GLU A 126 -8.18 21.26 -14.59
N LEU A 127 -7.78 21.68 -13.40
CA LEU A 127 -8.58 21.53 -12.18
C LEU A 127 -9.54 22.72 -11.99
N PRO A 128 -10.76 22.51 -11.44
CA PRO A 128 -11.63 23.59 -11.01
C PRO A 128 -11.02 24.37 -9.83
N ALA A 129 -11.25 25.68 -9.76
CA ALA A 129 -10.71 26.53 -8.70
C ALA A 129 -11.56 26.45 -7.41
N PHE A 130 -11.21 25.60 -6.45
CA PHE A 130 -11.93 25.52 -5.16
C PHE A 130 -11.38 26.55 -4.16
N GLY A 131 -12.27 27.36 -3.57
CA GLY A 131 -11.99 28.19 -2.38
C GLY A 131 -12.62 27.57 -1.14
N TYR A 132 -11.87 27.47 -0.04
CA TYR A 132 -12.38 26.95 1.24
C TYR A 132 -13.43 27.91 1.84
N VAL A 133 -14.52 27.36 2.37
CA VAL A 133 -15.68 28.09 2.92
C VAL A 133 -15.56 28.19 4.44
N ILE A 134 -15.60 29.40 5.01
CA ILE A 134 -15.71 29.65 6.46
C ILE A 134 -17.10 30.28 6.70
N PRO A 135 -17.86 29.90 7.75
CA PRO A 135 -19.18 30.46 8.03
C PRO A 135 -19.14 31.97 8.29
N LYS A 136 -20.20 32.66 7.85
CA LYS A 136 -20.31 34.13 7.71
C LYS A 136 -20.42 34.88 9.05
N GLU A 137 -20.96 34.24 10.08
CA GLU A 137 -21.05 34.78 11.42
C GLU A 137 -20.83 33.65 12.42
N MET A 138 -19.93 33.86 13.37
CA MET A 138 -19.73 32.96 14.50
C MET A 138 -19.88 33.80 15.77
N SER A 139 -20.92 33.48 16.54
CA SER A 139 -21.13 34.05 17.87
C SER A 139 -20.87 32.95 18.88
N THR A 140 -19.82 33.12 19.67
CA THR A 140 -19.60 32.27 20.84
C THR A 140 -20.28 32.92 22.04
N PRO A 141 -21.25 32.25 22.69
CA PRO A 141 -21.84 32.77 23.93
C PRO A 141 -20.76 32.84 25.02
N GLY A 142 -20.80 33.91 25.82
CA GLY A 142 -19.87 34.05 26.95
C GLY A 142 -20.09 32.95 27.97
N PHE A 143 -19.00 32.35 28.47
CA PHE A 143 -19.08 31.31 29.49
C PHE A 143 -18.01 31.51 30.57
N THR A 144 -18.37 31.14 31.80
CA THR A 144 -17.52 31.26 32.98
C THR A 144 -17.15 29.86 33.45
N ILE A 145 -15.86 29.60 33.67
CA ILE A 145 -15.38 28.31 34.18
C ILE A 145 -15.59 28.28 35.71
N PRO A 146 -16.43 27.38 36.25
CA PRO A 146 -16.63 27.29 37.70
C PRO A 146 -15.33 26.89 38.42
N GLY A 147 -14.94 27.64 39.45
CA GLY A 147 -13.79 27.35 40.31
C GLY A 147 -12.53 28.19 40.07
N ILE A 148 -12.39 28.87 38.92
CA ILE A 148 -11.18 29.64 38.57
C ILE A 148 -11.50 31.14 38.34
N GLY A 149 -12.77 31.54 38.35
CA GLY A 149 -13.21 32.95 38.28
C GLY A 149 -12.95 33.65 36.93
N PHE A 150 -12.51 32.91 35.92
CA PHE A 150 -12.22 33.45 34.59
C PHE A 150 -13.51 33.51 33.74
N SER A 151 -13.88 34.70 33.28
CA SER A 151 -15.06 34.97 32.46
C SER A 151 -14.63 35.41 31.06
N MET A 152 -15.05 34.67 30.03
CA MET A 152 -14.78 35.03 28.64
C MET A 152 -15.98 35.80 28.06
N PRO A 153 -15.82 37.05 27.58
CA PRO A 153 -16.91 37.82 27.01
C PRO A 153 -17.37 37.26 25.65
N SER A 154 -18.64 37.50 25.29
CA SER A 154 -19.16 37.13 23.97
C SER A 154 -18.54 38.03 22.89
N TYR A 155 -18.01 37.41 21.85
CA TYR A 155 -17.50 38.10 20.66
C TYR A 155 -18.31 37.68 19.44
N THR A 156 -18.73 38.68 18.66
CA THR A 156 -19.39 38.47 17.37
C THR A 156 -18.40 38.85 16.29
N LEU A 157 -17.86 37.86 15.59
CA LEU A 157 -17.00 38.06 14.44
C LEU A 157 -17.86 38.17 13.19
N VAL A 158 -17.99 39.38 12.65
CA VAL A 158 -18.68 39.66 11.38
C VAL A 158 -17.64 39.81 10.29
N LEU A 159 -17.56 38.85 9.36
CA LEU A 159 -16.66 38.92 8.20
C LEU A 159 -17.37 39.61 7.01
N PRO A 160 -16.66 40.44 6.22
CA PRO A 160 -17.22 41.05 5.01
C PRO A 160 -17.67 39.99 4.00
N SER A 161 -18.68 40.34 3.19
CA SER A 161 -19.47 39.45 2.32
C SER A 161 -18.65 38.46 1.47
N LEU A 162 -19.07 37.20 1.51
CA LEU A 162 -18.60 36.09 0.66
C LEU A 162 -18.44 36.50 -0.81
N GLN A 163 -17.22 36.41 -1.33
CA GLN A 163 -16.95 36.41 -2.76
C GLN A 163 -16.77 34.96 -3.23
N PHE A 164 -17.79 34.38 -3.85
CA PHE A 164 -17.64 33.10 -4.54
C PHE A 164 -16.76 33.30 -5.78
N PRO A 165 -15.69 32.51 -5.97
CA PRO A 165 -14.92 32.63 -7.19
C PRO A 165 -15.76 32.22 -8.39
N VAL A 166 -15.71 33.00 -9.48
CA VAL A 166 -16.29 32.62 -10.78
C VAL A 166 -15.54 31.39 -11.31
N LEU A 167 -16.12 30.21 -11.07
CA LEU A 167 -15.58 28.90 -11.44
C LEU A 167 -15.58 28.69 -12.96
N HIS A 168 -14.52 29.07 -13.67
CA HIS A 168 -14.45 28.79 -15.11
C HIS A 168 -14.39 27.27 -15.38
N VAL A 169 -15.44 26.70 -15.99
CA VAL A 169 -15.43 25.28 -16.44
C VAL A 169 -14.51 25.16 -17.66
N PRO A 170 -13.38 24.47 -17.56
CA PRO A 170 -12.43 24.41 -18.66
C PRO A 170 -12.96 23.55 -19.80
N ARG A 171 -13.02 24.12 -21.02
CA ARG A 171 -13.48 23.43 -22.24
C ARG A 171 -12.61 22.21 -22.61
N SER A 172 -11.40 22.12 -22.06
CA SER A 172 -10.48 21.00 -22.22
C SER A 172 -11.04 19.68 -21.67
N LEU A 173 -11.97 19.73 -20.71
CA LEU A 173 -12.64 18.53 -20.16
C LEU A 173 -13.40 17.72 -21.22
N ARG A 174 -13.95 18.36 -22.27
CA ARG A 174 -14.59 17.67 -23.41
C ARG A 174 -13.59 16.91 -24.30
N LYS A 175 -12.28 17.21 -24.19
CA LYS A 175 -11.23 16.53 -24.96
C LYS A 175 -10.67 15.28 -24.26
N LEU A 176 -11.07 15.01 -23.00
CA LEU A 176 -10.60 13.87 -22.23
C LEU A 176 -11.11 12.55 -22.81
N THR A 177 -10.27 11.83 -23.54
CA THR A 177 -10.60 10.48 -24.04
C THR A 177 -10.06 9.43 -23.08
N LEU A 178 -10.74 8.29 -22.95
CA LEU A 178 -10.22 7.17 -22.18
C LEU A 178 -8.97 6.63 -22.90
N PRO A 179 -7.82 6.48 -22.22
CA PRO A 179 -6.63 5.92 -22.85
C PRO A 179 -6.88 4.48 -23.33
N VAL A 180 -6.15 4.06 -24.36
CA VAL A 180 -6.23 2.69 -24.89
C VAL A 180 -5.61 1.73 -23.88
N ILE A 181 -6.44 0.95 -23.19
CA ILE A 181 -6.00 -0.09 -22.27
C ILE A 181 -5.76 -1.37 -23.07
N LYS A 182 -4.50 -1.81 -23.18
CA LYS A 182 -4.15 -3.11 -23.76
C LYS A 182 -4.00 -4.12 -22.63
N ILE A 183 -5.03 -4.92 -22.38
CA ILE A 183 -4.93 -6.04 -21.44
C ILE A 183 -4.35 -7.22 -22.23
N LEU A 184 -3.19 -7.75 -21.83
CA LEU A 184 -2.63 -8.96 -22.45
C LEU A 184 -3.44 -10.19 -21.99
N ARG A 185 -3.75 -11.10 -22.92
CA ARG A 185 -4.41 -12.37 -22.61
C ARG A 185 -3.48 -13.19 -21.71
N PRO A 186 -3.88 -13.48 -20.46
CA PRO A 186 -3.06 -14.29 -19.56
C PRO A 186 -3.01 -15.75 -20.05
N PRO A 187 -1.94 -16.50 -19.73
CA PRO A 187 -1.88 -17.93 -19.98
C PRO A 187 -2.96 -18.68 -19.18
N ASP A 188 -3.49 -19.78 -19.73
CA ASP A 188 -4.50 -20.65 -19.09
C ASP A 188 -3.94 -21.54 -17.97
N TYR A 189 -2.88 -21.08 -17.31
CA TYR A 189 -2.27 -21.79 -16.21
C TYR A 189 -1.63 -20.84 -15.21
N ILE A 190 -1.62 -21.26 -13.94
CA ILE A 190 -0.90 -20.59 -12.87
C ILE A 190 0.37 -21.39 -12.57
N PRO A 191 1.57 -20.80 -12.77
CA PRO A 191 2.82 -21.47 -12.46
C PRO A 191 3.11 -21.40 -10.94
N ILE A 192 3.16 -22.55 -10.28
CA ILE A 192 3.56 -22.69 -8.87
C ILE A 192 5.00 -23.23 -8.83
N PRO A 193 5.94 -22.54 -8.18
CA PRO A 193 7.32 -23.03 -8.08
C PRO A 193 7.37 -24.31 -7.26
N ALA A 194 8.12 -25.31 -7.73
CA ALA A 194 8.38 -26.51 -6.95
C ALA A 194 9.21 -26.16 -5.69
N MET A 195 9.08 -26.95 -4.62
CA MET A 195 9.87 -26.77 -3.40
C MET A 195 11.38 -26.88 -3.73
N GLY A 196 12.20 -26.00 -3.16
CA GLY A 196 13.66 -26.09 -3.26
C GLY A 196 14.28 -27.10 -2.30
N ASN A 197 15.58 -27.31 -2.42
CA ASN A 197 16.33 -28.12 -1.44
C ASN A 197 16.66 -27.28 -0.21
N LEU A 198 16.40 -27.81 0.98
CA LEU A 198 16.76 -27.21 2.26
C LEU A 198 17.85 -28.05 2.91
N THR A 199 19.01 -27.46 3.17
CA THR A 199 20.08 -28.11 3.93
C THR A 199 20.37 -27.29 5.18
N TYR A 200 20.46 -27.98 6.31
CA TYR A 200 20.75 -27.41 7.61
C TYR A 200 21.91 -28.19 8.24
N ASP A 201 22.98 -27.49 8.56
CA ASP A 201 24.14 -28.03 9.24
C ASP A 201 24.35 -27.25 10.55
N PHE A 202 24.43 -27.98 11.64
CA PHE A 202 24.62 -27.45 12.97
C PHE A 202 25.81 -28.16 13.60
N SER A 203 26.77 -27.36 14.06
CA SER A 203 27.92 -27.83 14.83
C SER A 203 28.00 -27.07 16.13
N PHE A 204 28.09 -27.77 17.24
CA PHE A 204 28.29 -27.20 18.55
C PHE A 204 29.40 -27.96 19.25
N LYS A 205 30.43 -27.23 19.69
CA LYS A 205 31.60 -27.80 20.35
C LYS A 205 31.84 -27.03 21.63
N SER A 206 31.61 -27.69 22.75
CA SER A 206 32.00 -27.20 24.07
C SER A 206 33.19 -27.99 24.60
N SER A 207 33.68 -27.62 25.77
CA SER A 207 34.72 -28.35 26.48
C SER A 207 34.30 -29.75 26.92
N VAL A 208 32.99 -30.04 26.95
CA VAL A 208 32.45 -31.29 27.49
C VAL A 208 31.77 -32.12 26.40
N ILE A 209 31.04 -31.47 25.49
CA ILE A 209 30.18 -32.12 24.51
C ILE A 209 30.43 -31.51 23.12
N THR A 210 30.54 -32.38 22.13
CA THR A 210 30.50 -32.03 20.71
C THR A 210 29.24 -32.62 20.09
N LEU A 211 28.42 -31.78 19.48
CA LEU A 211 27.18 -32.15 18.79
C LEU A 211 27.25 -31.66 17.35
N ASN A 212 27.12 -32.59 16.41
CA ASN A 212 26.96 -32.27 15.00
C ASN A 212 25.65 -32.85 14.50
N THR A 213 24.85 -32.01 13.86
CA THR A 213 23.55 -32.37 13.28
C THR A 213 23.47 -31.84 11.87
N ASN A 214 23.29 -32.74 10.91
CA ASN A 214 23.06 -32.44 9.52
C ASN A 214 21.67 -32.91 9.13
N ALA A 215 20.86 -32.01 8.59
CA ALA A 215 19.53 -32.30 8.07
C ALA A 215 19.44 -31.78 6.63
N GLY A 216 18.81 -32.54 5.74
CA GLY A 216 18.62 -32.17 4.35
C GLY A 216 17.26 -32.62 3.86
N LEU A 217 16.53 -31.73 3.21
CA LEU A 217 15.28 -32.01 2.52
C LEU A 217 15.51 -31.69 1.04
N TYR A 218 15.44 -32.71 0.18
CA TYR A 218 15.73 -32.58 -1.23
C TYR A 218 14.47 -32.84 -2.04
N ASN A 219 14.17 -31.95 -2.98
CA ASN A 219 13.07 -32.09 -3.92
C ASN A 219 13.63 -32.36 -5.31
N GLN A 220 13.81 -33.65 -5.63
CA GLN A 220 14.23 -34.13 -6.95
C GLN A 220 13.03 -34.76 -7.68
N SER A 221 12.96 -36.09 -7.78
CA SER A 221 11.79 -36.83 -8.30
C SER A 221 10.74 -37.10 -7.22
N ASP A 222 11.22 -37.41 -6.01
CA ASP A 222 10.44 -37.53 -4.78
C ASP A 222 11.04 -36.60 -3.71
N ILE A 223 10.28 -36.36 -2.64
CA ILE A 223 10.76 -35.61 -1.47
C ILE A 223 11.55 -36.56 -0.57
N VAL A 224 12.86 -36.32 -0.44
CA VAL A 224 13.75 -37.15 0.38
C VAL A 224 14.29 -36.35 1.56
N ALA A 225 14.17 -36.91 2.77
CA ALA A 225 14.71 -36.33 4.00
C ALA A 225 15.93 -37.12 4.49
N HIS A 226 17.04 -36.44 4.69
CA HIS A 226 18.25 -36.95 5.35
C HIS A 226 18.40 -36.29 6.71
N PHE A 227 18.66 -37.08 7.73
CA PHE A 227 18.97 -36.60 9.07
C PHE A 227 20.11 -37.42 9.64
N LYS A 228 21.17 -36.76 10.07
CA LYS A 228 22.34 -37.35 10.71
C LYS A 228 22.66 -36.52 11.94
N SER A 229 22.70 -37.16 13.10
CA SER A 229 23.14 -36.52 14.34
C SER A 229 24.20 -37.38 15.00
N SER A 230 25.22 -36.73 15.54
CA SER A 230 26.29 -37.36 16.29
C SER A 230 26.62 -36.50 17.50
N SER A 231 26.76 -37.14 18.65
CA SER A 231 27.18 -36.52 19.90
C SER A 231 28.41 -37.24 20.43
N PHE A 232 29.34 -36.48 20.99
CA PHE A 232 30.52 -36.98 21.67
C PHE A 232 30.68 -36.24 22.99
N SER A 233 30.85 -36.96 24.09
CA SER A 233 31.04 -36.41 25.44
C SER A 233 32.36 -36.91 26.01
N VAL A 234 33.07 -36.05 26.76
CA VAL A 234 34.28 -36.43 27.50
C VAL A 234 33.94 -37.08 28.86
N ILE A 235 32.69 -36.93 29.31
CA ILE A 235 32.18 -37.52 30.55
C ILE A 235 31.46 -38.82 30.19
N ASP A 236 31.89 -39.93 30.80
CA ASP A 236 31.23 -41.24 30.70
C ASP A 236 29.84 -41.18 31.36
N ALA A 237 28.87 -41.90 30.77
CA ALA A 237 27.45 -41.84 31.13
C ALA A 237 27.14 -42.41 32.53
#